data_AF-A0A1W9X136-F1
#
_entry.id   AF-A0A1W9X136-F1
#
_cell.length_a   1.000
_cell.length_b   1.000
_cell.length_c   1.000
_cell.angle_alpha   90.00
_cell.angle_beta   90.00
_cell.angle_gamma   90.00
#
_symmetry.space_group_name_H-M   'P 1'
#
loop_
_entity.id
_entity.type
_entity.pdbx_description
1 polymer ?
#
loop_
_entity_poly.entity_id
_entity_poly.type
_entity_poly.pdbx_seq_one_letter_code
_entity_poly.pdbx_strand_id
1 'polypeptide(L)'
;MQKIWGEEMMTNSNKRSHKRVYYEAPITYSKHSEKGDHDATIYNISSGGMYFESDHALRRGVSVYIRMINFSPLFVYSRSRI
;
A
#
# COMPACT_ATOMS: atom_id res chain seq x y z
N MET A 1 5.64 -18.53 45.58
CA MET A 1 4.33 -18.37 44.89
C MET A 1 3.93 -16.91 45.07
N GLN A 2 3.69 -16.06 44.08
CA GLN A 2 3.27 -16.24 42.69
C GLN A 2 3.99 -15.23 41.77
N LYS A 3 4.19 -15.61 40.50
CA LYS A 3 4.72 -14.78 39.40
C LYS A 3 3.59 -13.89 38.87
N ILE A 4 3.83 -12.59 38.74
CA ILE A 4 3.02 -11.70 37.91
C ILE A 4 3.93 -11.29 36.75
N TRP A 5 3.79 -11.98 35.62
CA TRP A 5 4.32 -11.48 34.36
C TRP A 5 3.39 -10.35 33.95
N GLY A 6 3.81 -9.11 34.21
CA GLY A 6 3.14 -7.95 33.67
C GLY A 6 3.09 -8.12 32.16
N GLU A 7 1.89 -8.15 31.62
CA GLU A 7 1.62 -8.21 30.19
C GLU A 7 2.42 -7.08 29.52
N GLU A 8 3.49 -7.47 28.83
CA GLU A 8 4.25 -6.58 27.98
C GLU A 8 3.29 -6.16 26.87
N MET A 9 2.65 -5.02 27.05
CA MET A 9 1.84 -4.37 26.01
C MET A 9 2.75 -4.26 24.79
N MET A 10 2.55 -5.14 23.79
CA MET A 10 3.16 -4.99 22.47
C MET A 10 2.66 -3.66 21.92
N THR A 11 3.37 -2.58 22.24
CA THR A 11 3.18 -1.27 21.63
C THR A 11 3.62 -1.45 20.21
N ASN A 12 2.69 -1.87 19.35
CA ASN A 12 2.87 -1.90 17.92
C ASN A 12 3.01 -0.43 17.52
N SER A 13 4.24 0.09 17.60
CA SER A 13 4.58 1.50 17.44
C SER A 13 4.53 1.85 15.95
N ASN A 14 3.36 1.68 15.37
CA ASN A 14 3.06 2.05 14.01
C ASN A 14 3.12 3.57 13.91
N LYS A 15 4.28 4.10 13.51
CA LYS A 15 4.53 5.53 13.32
C LYS A 15 3.82 6.14 12.10
N ARG A 16 2.97 5.38 11.40
CA ARG A 16 2.28 5.85 10.21
C ARG A 16 1.09 6.72 10.59
N SER A 17 0.95 7.87 9.93
CA SER A 17 -0.20 8.76 10.07
C SER A 17 -1.49 8.19 9.47
N HIS A 18 -1.38 7.20 8.57
CA HIS A 18 -2.53 6.61 7.88
C HIS A 18 -2.50 5.07 7.96
N LYS A 19 -3.67 4.49 8.27
CA LYS A 19 -3.88 3.04 8.23
C LYS A 19 -3.84 2.55 6.77
N ARG A 20 -3.18 1.42 6.54
CA ARG A 20 -3.18 0.73 5.25
C ARG A 20 -4.29 -0.30 5.20
N VAL A 21 -4.89 -0.45 4.03
CA VAL A 21 -5.87 -1.49 3.71
C VAL A 21 -5.21 -2.44 2.72
N TYR A 22 -5.36 -3.74 2.96
CA TYR A 22 -4.95 -4.76 1.99
C TYR A 22 -5.73 -4.56 0.70
N TYR A 23 -5.02 -4.46 -0.41
CA TYR A 23 -5.63 -4.26 -1.71
C TYR A 23 -4.66 -4.77 -2.78
N GLU A 24 -5.04 -5.85 -3.44
CA GLU A 24 -4.25 -6.49 -4.47
C GLU A 24 -4.88 -6.25 -5.84
N ALA A 25 -4.14 -5.59 -6.74
CA ALA A 25 -4.63 -5.27 -8.07
C ALA A 25 -3.49 -5.03 -9.08
N PRO A 26 -3.73 -5.27 -10.38
CA PRO A 26 -2.79 -4.89 -11.42
C PRO A 26 -2.82 -3.37 -11.64
N ILE A 27 -1.63 -2.80 -11.82
CA ILE A 27 -1.41 -1.40 -12.18
C ILE A 27 -0.43 -1.32 -13.35
N THR A 28 -0.46 -0.21 -14.09
CA THR A 28 0.69 0.22 -14.88
C THR A 28 1.32 1.44 -14.24
N TYR A 29 2.63 1.60 -14.40
CA TYR A 29 3.32 2.82 -14.00
C TYR A 29 4.33 3.27 -15.04
N SER A 30 4.60 4.57 -15.07
CA SER A 30 5.63 5.17 -15.92
C SER A 30 6.45 6.20 -15.17
N LYS A 31 7.72 6.35 -15.58
CA LYS A 31 8.64 7.37 -15.06
C LYS A 31 8.64 8.55 -16.03
N HIS A 32 8.70 9.78 -15.50
CA HIS A 32 8.77 10.97 -16.35
C HIS A 32 9.93 10.94 -17.36
N SER A 33 11.07 10.35 -16.98
CA SER A 33 12.29 10.32 -17.79
C SER A 33 12.39 9.12 -18.73
N GLU A 34 11.46 8.17 -18.67
CA GLU A 34 11.55 6.91 -19.42
C GLU A 34 10.34 6.75 -20.33
N LYS A 35 10.61 6.27 -21.55
CA LYS A 35 9.54 6.01 -22.51
C LYS A 35 9.02 4.60 -22.30
N GLY A 36 7.80 4.48 -21.79
CA GLY A 36 7.13 3.20 -21.63
C GLY A 36 6.29 3.15 -20.35
N ASP A 37 5.25 2.33 -20.41
CA ASP A 37 4.50 1.89 -19.23
C ASP A 37 5.04 0.52 -18.81
N HIS A 38 5.12 0.29 -17.51
CA HIS A 38 5.54 -0.97 -16.91
C HIS A 38 4.41 -1.54 -16.08
N ASP A 39 4.22 -2.85 -16.15
CA ASP A 39 3.25 -3.55 -15.31
C ASP A 39 3.78 -3.72 -13.89
N ALA A 40 2.86 -3.71 -12.92
CA ALA A 40 3.15 -3.94 -11.51
C ALA A 40 1.90 -4.41 -10.76
N THR A 41 2.11 -4.84 -9.51
CA THR A 41 1.02 -5.25 -8.61
C THR A 41 1.07 -4.43 -7.33
N ILE A 42 -0.03 -3.74 -7.00
CA ILE A 42 -0.23 -3.12 -5.68
C ILE A 42 -0.61 -4.21 -4.68
N TYR A 43 -0.18 -4.11 -3.42
CA TYR A 43 -0.60 -5.02 -2.35
C TYR A 43 -1.24 -4.31 -1.15
N ASN A 44 -1.05 -2.99 -1.03
CA ASN A 44 -1.79 -2.20 -0.06
C ASN A 44 -1.88 -0.72 -0.47
N ILE A 45 -2.92 -0.07 0.03
CA ILE A 45 -3.20 1.35 -0.18
C ILE A 45 -3.58 2.04 1.14
N SER A 46 -3.29 3.33 1.22
CA SER A 46 -3.72 4.25 2.27
C SER A 46 -3.95 5.63 1.67
N SER A 47 -4.55 6.55 2.42
CA SER A 47 -4.68 7.95 2.00
C SER A 47 -3.33 8.67 1.81
N GLY A 48 -2.24 8.15 2.41
CA GLY A 48 -0.89 8.71 2.27
C GLY A 48 -0.04 8.08 1.16
N GLY A 49 -0.57 7.09 0.44
CA GLY A 49 0.15 6.39 -0.62
C GLY A 49 -0.07 4.88 -0.62
N MET A 50 0.71 4.19 -1.44
CA MET A 50 0.57 2.77 -1.75
C MET A 50 1.90 2.02 -1.71
N TYR A 51 1.82 0.69 -1.68
CA TYR A 51 2.94 -0.22 -1.89
C TYR A 51 2.63 -1.13 -3.08
N PHE A 52 3.56 -1.18 -4.02
CA PHE A 52 3.53 -2.07 -5.17
C PHE A 52 4.92 -2.68 -5.36
N GLU A 53 4.97 -3.83 -6.01
CA GLU A 53 6.21 -4.46 -6.44
C GLU A 53 6.41 -4.23 -7.92
N SER A 54 7.66 -4.02 -8.32
CA SER A 54 8.03 -3.83 -9.72
C SER A 54 9.29 -4.62 -10.04
N ASP A 55 9.33 -5.14 -11.27
CA ASP A 55 10.48 -5.82 -11.84
C ASP A 55 11.63 -4.87 -12.23
N HIS A 56 11.39 -3.56 -12.21
CA HIS A 56 12.40 -2.56 -12.52
C HIS A 56 12.81 -1.76 -11.28
N ALA A 57 14.11 -1.47 -11.18
CA ALA A 57 14.65 -0.65 -10.11
C ALA A 57 14.09 0.78 -10.17
N LEU A 58 13.55 1.23 -9.04
CA LEU A 58 13.08 2.60 -8.84
C LEU A 58 14.02 3.34 -7.90
N ARG A 59 14.56 4.47 -8.37
CA ARG A 59 15.39 5.35 -7.54
C ARG A 59 14.50 6.17 -6.62
N ARG A 60 14.91 6.30 -5.35
CA ARG A 60 14.23 7.14 -4.37
C ARG A 60 14.11 8.59 -4.88
N GLY A 61 12.95 9.20 -4.65
CA GLY A 61 12.66 10.58 -5.06
C GLY A 61 12.24 10.76 -6.51
N VAL A 62 12.23 9.69 -7.32
CA VAL A 62 11.71 9.75 -8.68
C VAL A 62 10.18 9.80 -8.65
N SER A 63 9.62 10.72 -9.43
CA SER A 63 8.17 10.76 -9.69
C SER A 63 7.77 9.62 -10.61
N VAL A 64 6.81 8.83 -10.15
CA VAL A 64 6.15 7.79 -10.93
C VAL A 64 4.68 8.15 -11.10
N TYR A 65 4.15 7.93 -12.30
CA TYR A 65 2.73 8.04 -12.60
C TYR A 65 2.15 6.64 -12.55
N ILE A 66 1.06 6.45 -11.81
CA ILE A 66 0.43 5.14 -11.63
C ILE A 66 -0.97 5.19 -12.23
N ARG A 67 -1.30 4.19 -13.05
CA ARG A 67 -2.63 3.98 -13.60
C ARG A 67 -3.17 2.64 -13.09
N MET A 68 -4.35 2.69 -12.50
CA MET A 68 -5.05 1.48 -12.07
C MET A 68 -5.83 0.93 -13.27
N ILE A 69 -5.61 -0.34 -13.62
CA ILE A 69 -6.16 -0.91 -14.87
C ILE A 69 -7.63 -1.32 -14.70
N ASN A 70 -8.02 -1.77 -13.51
CA ASN A 70 -9.38 -2.28 -13.21
C ASN A 70 -9.91 -1.72 -11.88
N PHE A 71 -9.82 -0.39 -11.70
CA PHE A 71 -10.30 0.24 -10.47
C PHE A 71 -11.83 0.33 -10.45
N SER A 72 -12.47 -0.54 -9.69
CA SER A 72 -13.87 -0.36 -9.29
C SER A 72 -13.92 0.25 -7.89
N PRO A 73 -14.41 1.50 -7.73
CA PRO A 73 -14.56 2.12 -6.41
C PRO A 73 -15.60 1.41 -5.53
N LEU A 74 -16.40 0.48 -6.09
CA LEU A 74 -17.49 -0.20 -5.37
C LEU A 74 -17.01 -1.20 -4.31
N PHE A 75 -15.77 -1.71 -4.39
CA PHE A 75 -15.23 -2.63 -3.37
C PHE A 75 -14.82 -1.92 -2.07
N VAL A 76 -14.61 -0.61 -2.09
CA VAL A 76 -14.21 0.16 -0.89
C VAL A 76 -15.43 0.48 -0.02
N TYR A 77 -16.61 0.66 -0.63
CA TYR A 77 -17.83 1.04 0.09
C TYR A 77 -18.66 -0.14 0.62
N SER A 78 -18.43 -1.38 0.15
CA SER A 78 -19.25 -2.54 0.58
C SER A 78 -18.91 -3.08 1.98
N ARG A 79 -17.80 -2.64 2.59
CA ARG A 79 -17.43 -3.04 3.97
C ARG A 79 -17.88 -2.08 5.07
N SER A 80 -18.68 -1.07 4.74
CA SER A 80 -19.13 -0.04 5.70
C SER A 80 -20.64 -0.07 6.02
N ARG A 81 -21.32 -1.21 5.83
CA ARG A 81 -22.67 -1.42 6.36
C ARG A 81 -22.67 -2.61 7.32
N ILE A 82 -22.54 -2.30 8.61
CA ILE A 82 -23.12 -3.07 9.71
C ILE A 82 -24.28 -2.22 10.22
#